data_AF-A0A5K1I8R8-F1
#
_entry.id   AF-A0A5K1I8R8-F1
#
_cell.length_a   1.000
_cell.length_b   1.000
_cell.length_c   1.000
_cell.angle_alpha   90.00
_cell.angle_beta   90.00
_cell.angle_gamma   90.00
#
_symmetry.space_group_name_H-M   'P 1'
#
loop_
_entity.id
_entity.type
_entity.pdbx_description
1 polymer ?
#
loop_
_entity_poly.entity_id
_entity_poly.type
_entity_poly.pdbx_seq_one_letter_code
_entity_poly.pdbx_strand_id
1 'polypeptide(L)' 'MLYGPYDDEPATVDAMRSFAAEQGYAPDFSESRLHHEIYLSDQRKCAPEKLKTVVRHPIKSM' A
#
# COMPACT_ATOMS: atom_id res chain seq x y z
N MET A 1 1.80 -1.59 5.11
CA MET A 1 3.18 -1.15 4.83
C MET A 1 3.88 -2.31 4.17
N LEU A 2 4.55 -2.07 3.05
CA LEU A 2 5.27 -3.10 2.31
C LEU A 2 6.73 -3.16 2.80
N TYR A 3 7.18 -4.37 3.08
CA TYR A 3 8.57 -4.68 3.42
C TYR A 3 9.08 -5.68 2.40
N GLY A 4 10.21 -5.37 1.76
CA GLY A 4 10.74 -6.22 0.70
C GLY A 4 10.54 -5.66 -0.71
N PRO A 5 10.72 -6.49 -1.75
CA PRO A 5 10.61 -6.07 -3.14
C PRO A 5 9.19 -5.62 -3.52
N TYR A 6 9.10 -4.83 -4.59
CA TYR A 6 7.83 -4.27 -5.07
C TYR A 6 6.86 -5.34 -5.62
N ASP A 7 7.35 -6.49 -6.06
CA ASP A 7 6.52 -7.60 -6.56
C ASP A 7 5.56 -8.17 -5.48
N ASP A 8 5.85 -7.96 -4.20
CA ASP A 8 4.99 -8.39 -3.07
C ASP A 8 3.87 -7.37 -2.75
N GLU A 9 3.77 -6.26 -3.51
CA GLU A 9 2.72 -5.27 -3.34
C GLU A 9 1.29 -5.87 -3.41
N PRO A 10 0.93 -6.72 -4.39
CA PRO A 10 -0.44 -7.22 -4.54
C PRO A 10 -0.97 -7.91 -3.28
N ALA A 11 -0.13 -8.70 -2.60
CA ALA A 11 -0.47 -9.36 -1.36
C ALA A 11 -0.70 -8.36 -0.21
N THR A 12 0.11 -7.31 -0.15
CA THR A 12 -0.06 -6.22 0.83
C THR A 12 -1.36 -5.44 0.58
N VAL A 13 -1.69 -5.17 -0.68
CA VAL A 13 -2.91 -4.46 -1.06
C VAL A 13 -4.16 -5.28 -0.76
N ASP A 14 -4.14 -6.59 -1.00
CA ASP A 14 -5.25 -7.48 -0.67
C ASP A 14 -5.51 -7.55 0.84
N ALA A 15 -4.44 -7.67 1.65
CA ALA A 15 -4.54 -7.59 3.11
C ALA A 15 -5.10 -6.25 3.58
N MET A 16 -4.68 -5.13 2.98
CA MET A 16 -5.23 -3.80 3.28
C MET A 16 -6.72 -3.69 2.93
N ARG A 17 -7.15 -4.25 1.80
CA ARG A 17 -8.55 -4.25 1.37
C ARG A 17 -9.43 -5.07 2.32
N SER A 18 -8.98 -6.28 2.68
CA SER A 18 -9.67 -7.15 3.62
C SER A 18 -9.84 -6.48 4.96
N PHE A 19 -8.76 -5.91 5.52
CA PHE A 19 -8.80 -5.17 6.77
C PHE A 19 -9.74 -3.95 6.69
N ALA A 20 -9.68 -3.17 5.61
CA ALA A 20 -10.56 -2.02 5.44
C ALA A 20 -12.05 -2.44 5.42
N ALA A 21 -12.38 -3.53 4.72
CA ALA A 21 -13.74 -4.06 4.66
C ALA A 21 -14.23 -4.54 6.04
N GLU A 22 -13.39 -5.25 6.80
CA GLU A 22 -13.71 -5.66 8.18
C GLU A 22 -13.98 -4.48 9.12
N GLN A 23 -13.32 -3.35 8.86
CA GLN A 23 -13.50 -2.10 9.61
C GLN A 23 -14.65 -1.21 9.07
N GLY A 24 -15.40 -1.66 8.06
CA GLY A 24 -16.55 -0.93 7.50
C GLY A 24 -16.16 0.17 6.50
N TYR A 25 -14.99 0.06 5.88
CA TYR A 25 -14.53 1.00 4.86
C TYR A 25 -14.51 0.36 3.46
N ALA A 26 -14.70 1.19 2.44
CA ALA A 26 -14.56 0.81 1.04
C ALA A 26 -13.45 1.62 0.36
N PRO A 27 -12.73 1.05 -0.63
CA PRO A 27 -11.80 1.82 -1.45
C PRO A 27 -12.54 2.95 -2.19
N ASP A 28 -11.95 4.16 -2.18
CA ASP A 28 -12.54 5.37 -2.75
C ASP A 28 -11.58 6.02 -3.75
N PHE A 29 -11.43 5.36 -4.89
CA PHE A 29 -10.62 5.89 -5.98
C PHE A 29 -11.42 6.87 -6.83
N SER A 30 -10.82 8.01 -7.13
CA SER A 30 -11.35 9.02 -8.04
C SER A 30 -10.20 9.72 -8.76
N GLU A 31 -10.50 10.61 -9.71
CA GLU A 31 -9.49 11.42 -10.39
C GLU A 31 -8.64 12.27 -9.42
N SER A 32 -9.19 12.60 -8.23
CA SER A 32 -8.49 13.33 -7.17
C SER A 32 -7.97 12.45 -6.03
N ARG A 33 -8.45 11.21 -5.92
CA ARG A 33 -8.09 10.25 -4.86
C ARG A 33 -7.41 9.03 -5.47
N LEU A 34 -6.08 9.05 -5.48
CA LEU A 34 -5.25 8.03 -6.11
C LEU A 34 -4.50 7.17 -5.09
N HIS A 35 -4.03 6.02 -5.56
CA HIS A 35 -3.01 5.21 -4.88
C HIS A 35 -1.73 6.05 -4.71
N HIS A 36 -1.14 6.02 -3.53
CA HIS A 36 0.15 6.67 -3.27
C HIS A 36 1.15 5.66 -2.71
N GLU A 37 2.31 5.60 -3.34
CA GLU A 37 3.48 4.89 -2.84
C GLU A 37 4.52 5.91 -2.35
N ILE A 38 5.01 5.71 -1.13
CA ILE A 38 6.07 6.52 -0.55
C ILE A 38 7.24 5.59 -0.26
N TYR A 39 8.28 5.68 -1.09
CA TYR A 39 9.51 4.91 -0.92
C TYR A 39 10.36 5.53 0.18
N LEU A 40 10.47 4.83 1.31
CA LEU A 40 11.31 5.26 2.44
C LEU A 40 12.77 4.80 2.28
N SER A 41 13.01 3.80 1.43
CA SER A 41 14.34 3.22 1.17
C SER A 41 14.76 3.47 -0.28
N ASP A 42 16.05 3.78 -0.49
CA ASP A 42 16.62 3.88 -1.84
C ASP A 42 17.00 2.47 -2.33
N GLN A 43 16.29 2.00 -3.36
CA GLN A 43 16.50 0.70 -4.00
C GLN A 43 17.94 0.44 -4.48
N ARG A 44 18.73 1.50 -4.72
CA ARG A 44 20.14 1.36 -5.15
C ARG A 44 21.09 1.15 -3.99
N LYS A 45 20.65 1.41 -2.76
CA LYS A 45 21.49 1.43 -1.55
C LYS A 45 21.10 0.37 -0.52
N CYS A 46 19.87 -0.16 -0.61
CA CYS A 46 19.34 -1.13 0.33
C CYS A 46 19.14 -2.49 -0.34
N ALA A 47 19.45 -3.56 0.39
CA ALA A 47 19.10 -4.91 -0.04
C ALA A 47 17.57 -5.03 -0.25
N PRO A 48 17.10 -5.78 -1.26
CA PRO A 48 15.68 -5.88 -1.60
C PRO A 48 14.78 -6.23 -0.42
N GLU A 49 15.22 -7.14 0.45
CA GLU A 49 14.51 -7.58 1.66
C GLU A 49 14.32 -6.47 2.72
N LYS A 50 15.10 -5.38 2.66
CA LYS A 50 15.08 -4.28 3.63
C LYS A 50 14.37 -3.03 3.09
N LEU A 51 13.88 -3.07 1.86
CA LEU A 51 13.14 -1.96 1.27
C LEU A 51 11.85 -1.74 2.04
N LYS A 52 11.52 -0.47 2.26
CA LYS A 52 10.31 -0.04 2.96
C LYS A 52 9.53 0.90 2.07
N THR A 53 8.29 0.53 1.80
CA THR A 53 7.36 1.34 1.01
C THR A 53 6.05 1.50 1.76
N VAL A 54 5.62 2.74 1.93
CA VAL A 54 4.28 3.02 2.45
C VAL A 54 3.33 3.05 1.27
N VAL A 55 2.41 2.10 1.26
CA VAL A 55 1.29 1.98 0.31
C VAL A 55 0.08 2.64 0.95
N ARG A 56 -0.53 3.63 0.30
CA ARG A 56 -1.70 4.35 0.80
C ARG A 56 -2.83 4.32 -0.23
N HIS A 57 -3.92 3.68 0.18
CA HIS A 57 -5.16 3.61 -0.58
C HIS A 57 -6.19 4.60 -0.02
N PRO A 58 -6.86 5.38 -0.89
CA PRO A 58 -7.97 6.20 -0.43
C PRO A 58 -9.13 5.30 -0.02
N ILE A 59 -9.71 5.58 1.15
CA ILE A 59 -10.87 4.87 1.68
C ILE A 59 -11.99 5.86 2.03
N LYS A 60 -13.22 5.37 2.09
CA LYS A 60 -14.38 6.07 2.64
C LYS A 60 -15.12 5.14 3.60
N SER A 61 -15.85 5.72 4.55
CA SER A 61 -16.84 4.96 5.31
C SER A 61 -17.85 4.37 4.34
N MET A 62 -18.25 3.12 4.59
CA MET A 62 -19.50 2.61 4.06
C MET A 62 -20.69 3.37 4.67
#